data_AF-A0A8S3EDY4-F1
#
_entry.id   AF-A0A8S3EDY4-F1
#
_cell.length_a   1.000
_cell.length_b   1.000
_cell.length_c   1.000
_cell.angle_alpha   90.00
_cell.angle_beta   90.00
_cell.angle_gamma   90.00
#
_symmetry.space_group_name_H-M   'P 1'
#
loop_
_entity.id
_entity.type
_entity.pdbx_description
1 polymer ?
#
loop_
_entity_poly.entity_id
_entity_poly.type
_entity_poly.pdbx_seq_one_letter_code
_entity_poly.pdbx_strand_id
1 'polypeptide(L)'
;MIDDDYREINSDIKRTATINLYKPLNETDFLSKPHAEIRKEFRKIPNPPAKDTYAARYEENLDKSRYRDVIPGESTRVKLEEDIDNKSDFINANYVSGYNNEENAYIFTQ
;
A
#
# COMPACT_ATOMS: atom_id res chain seq x y z
N MET A 1 -7.54 25.87 -32.08
CA MET A 1 -7.56 24.79 -33.10
C MET A 1 -6.62 23.74 -32.56
N ILE A 2 -7.16 22.90 -31.68
CA ILE A 2 -6.47 21.75 -31.09
C ILE A 2 -7.23 20.59 -31.69
N ASP A 3 -6.53 19.82 -32.50
CA ASP A 3 -7.07 18.97 -33.54
C ASP A 3 -7.98 17.86 -33.00
N ASP A 4 -9.07 17.63 -33.74
CA ASP A 4 -10.09 16.62 -33.48
C ASP A 4 -9.52 15.19 -33.36
N ASP A 5 -8.29 14.96 -33.82
CA ASP A 5 -7.52 13.71 -33.68
C ASP A 5 -7.23 13.30 -32.22
N TYR A 6 -7.06 14.26 -31.29
CA TYR A 6 -6.79 13.94 -29.88
C TYR A 6 -7.99 13.32 -29.16
N ARG A 7 -9.22 13.54 -29.66
CA ARG A 7 -10.43 12.96 -29.09
C ARG A 7 -10.68 11.55 -29.62
N GLU A 8 -10.33 11.28 -30.88
CA GLU A 8 -10.57 9.98 -31.52
C GLU A 8 -9.61 8.89 -31.01
N ILE A 9 -8.33 9.23 -30.79
CA ILE A 9 -7.34 8.31 -30.19
C ILE A 9 -7.77 7.88 -28.78
N ASN A 10 -8.40 8.77 -28.00
CA ASN A 10 -8.88 8.46 -26.66
C ASN A 10 -10.20 7.68 -26.64
N SER A 11 -11.01 7.73 -27.70
CA SER A 11 -12.21 6.88 -27.81
C SER A 11 -11.89 5.44 -28.22
N ASP A 12 -10.85 5.24 -29.03
CA ASP A 12 -10.48 3.91 -29.53
C ASP A 12 -9.62 3.10 -28.55
N ILE A 13 -8.77 3.77 -27.75
CA ILE A 13 -8.07 3.12 -26.62
C ILE A 13 -9.07 2.62 -25.57
N LYS A 14 -10.21 3.31 -25.41
CA LYS A 14 -11.27 2.88 -24.48
C LYS A 14 -12.15 1.76 -25.03
N ARG A 15 -12.11 1.45 -26.33
CA ARG A 15 -12.98 0.44 -26.95
C ARG A 15 -12.30 -0.89 -27.27
N THR A 16 -10.96 -0.94 -27.45
CA THR A 16 -10.34 -2.11 -28.11
C THR A 16 -9.37 -2.94 -27.25
N ALA A 17 -9.00 -2.54 -26.01
CA ALA A 17 -8.00 -3.29 -25.22
C ALA A 17 -8.48 -3.92 -23.89
N THR A 18 -9.68 -3.63 -23.38
CA THR A 18 -9.99 -4.05 -21.97
C THR A 18 -11.41 -4.53 -21.70
N ILE A 19 -12.27 -4.69 -22.71
CA ILE A 19 -13.68 -5.07 -22.48
C ILE A 19 -13.94 -6.59 -22.59
N ASN A 20 -13.00 -7.39 -23.11
CA ASN A 20 -13.20 -8.85 -23.26
C ASN A 20 -12.24 -9.77 -22.49
N LEU A 21 -11.47 -9.25 -21.51
CA LEU A 21 -10.70 -10.11 -20.59
C LEU A 21 -11.25 -10.17 -19.16
N TYR A 22 -12.31 -9.42 -18.86
CA TYR A 22 -13.08 -9.59 -17.64
C TYR A 22 -14.44 -10.17 -18.00
N LYS A 23 -14.56 -11.50 -17.91
CA LYS A 23 -15.89 -12.05 -17.58
C LYS A 23 -16.34 -11.34 -16.30
N PRO A 24 -17.56 -10.77 -16.25
CA PRO A 24 -18.11 -10.32 -14.98
C PRO A 24 -18.13 -11.56 -14.09
N LEU A 25 -17.31 -11.54 -13.04
CA LEU A 25 -17.28 -12.64 -12.10
C LEU A 25 -18.65 -12.65 -11.44
N ASN A 26 -19.46 -13.68 -11.71
CA ASN A 26 -20.71 -13.85 -10.99
C ASN A 26 -20.37 -14.01 -9.51
N GLU A 27 -21.08 -13.30 -8.65
CA GLU A 27 -20.91 -13.38 -7.19
C GLU A 27 -21.05 -14.83 -6.70
N THR A 28 -21.83 -15.64 -7.42
CA THR A 28 -22.04 -17.07 -7.21
C THR A 28 -20.86 -17.95 -7.63
N ASP A 29 -20.00 -17.52 -8.57
CA ASP A 29 -18.78 -18.25 -8.93
C ASP A 29 -17.73 -18.20 -7.81
N PHE A 30 -17.88 -17.29 -6.84
CA PHE A 30 -17.07 -17.24 -5.62
C PHE A 30 -17.56 -18.14 -4.48
N LEU A 31 -18.79 -18.63 -4.54
CA LEU A 31 -19.42 -19.37 -3.44
C LEU A 31 -19.05 -20.86 -3.40
N SER A 32 -18.35 -21.38 -4.41
CA SER A 32 -17.72 -22.71 -4.39
C SER A 32 -16.22 -22.68 -4.03
N LYS A 33 -15.67 -21.53 -3.60
CA LYS A 33 -14.21 -21.35 -3.54
C LYS A 33 -13.58 -21.95 -2.28
N PRO A 34 -12.48 -22.72 -2.41
CA PRO A 34 -11.81 -23.44 -1.31
C PRO A 34 -11.32 -22.57 -0.14
N HIS A 35 -11.44 -21.25 -0.22
CA HIS A 35 -11.00 -20.30 0.81
C HIS A 35 -12.12 -19.36 1.28
N ALA A 36 -13.41 -19.68 1.05
CA ALA A 36 -14.53 -18.83 1.48
C ALA A 36 -14.46 -18.51 3.00
N GLU A 37 -14.17 -19.52 3.82
CA GLU A 37 -14.01 -19.34 5.27
C GLU A 37 -12.77 -18.48 5.61
N ILE A 38 -11.62 -18.69 4.94
CA ILE A 38 -10.42 -17.87 5.16
C ILE A 38 -10.70 -16.40 4.81
N ARG A 39 -11.42 -16.14 3.71
CA ARG A 39 -11.81 -14.77 3.32
C ARG A 39 -12.75 -14.15 4.35
N LYS A 40 -13.66 -14.94 4.91
CA LYS A 40 -14.58 -14.49 5.95
C LYS A 40 -13.82 -14.10 7.22
N GLU A 41 -12.85 -14.90 7.65
CA GLU A 41 -12.00 -14.57 8.80
C GLU A 41 -11.10 -13.35 8.51
N PHE A 42 -10.48 -13.26 7.33
CA PHE A 42 -9.64 -12.11 6.94
C PHE A 42 -10.41 -10.78 7.01
N ARG A 43 -11.67 -10.75 6.57
CA ARG A 43 -12.51 -9.54 6.62
C ARG A 43 -12.84 -9.08 8.03
N LYS A 44 -12.67 -9.92 9.06
CA LYS A 44 -12.86 -9.55 10.46
C LYS A 44 -11.62 -8.88 11.05
N ILE A 45 -10.46 -8.98 10.39
CA ILE A 45 -9.26 -8.27 10.83
C ILE A 45 -9.58 -6.78 10.80
N PRO A 46 -9.47 -6.06 11.93
CA PRO A 46 -9.76 -4.64 11.96
C PRO A 46 -8.83 -3.94 10.98
N ASN A 47 -9.36 -3.00 10.20
CA ASN A 47 -8.51 -2.05 9.50
C ASN A 47 -7.98 -1.11 10.58
N PRO A 48 -6.71 -1.24 11.02
CA PRO A 48 -6.22 -0.35 12.05
C PRO A 48 -6.33 1.09 11.51
N PRO A 49 -6.68 2.07 12.37
CA PRO A 49 -6.63 3.45 11.94
C PRO A 49 -5.25 3.71 11.33
N ALA A 50 -5.21 4.49 10.26
CA ALA A 50 -3.93 4.99 9.75
C ALA A 50 -3.23 5.61 10.95
N LYS A 51 -2.18 4.93 11.44
CA LYS A 51 -1.41 5.45 12.55
C LYS A 51 -0.96 6.85 12.14
N ASP A 52 -0.80 7.74 13.12
CA ASP A 52 -0.04 8.96 12.95
C ASP A 52 1.19 8.64 12.08
N THR A 53 1.29 9.23 10.89
CA THR A 53 2.31 8.90 9.86
C THR A 53 3.10 10.14 9.49
N TYR A 54 3.23 11.07 10.45
CA TYR A 54 3.70 12.43 10.22
C TYR A 54 5.11 12.45 9.60
N ALA A 55 6.06 11.69 10.16
CA ALA A 55 7.43 11.66 9.65
C ALA A 55 7.50 11.21 8.18
N ALA A 56 6.68 10.22 7.80
CA ALA A 56 6.63 9.71 6.43
C ALA A 56 5.98 10.68 5.42
N ARG A 57 5.28 11.71 5.92
CA ARG A 57 4.58 12.70 5.10
C ARG A 57 5.31 14.04 5.03
N TYR A 58 6.42 14.19 5.73
CA TYR A 58 7.30 15.35 5.54
C TYR A 58 7.90 15.35 4.14
N GLU A 59 8.04 16.54 3.56
CA GLU A 59 8.43 16.73 2.15
C GLU A 59 9.77 16.07 1.84
N GLU A 60 10.72 16.18 2.76
CA GLU A 60 12.06 15.59 2.71
C GLU A 60 12.09 14.05 2.82
N ASN A 61 10.95 13.42 3.09
CA ASN A 61 10.83 11.96 3.26
C ASN A 61 9.92 11.31 2.21
N LEU A 62 9.25 12.09 1.35
CA LEU A 62 8.28 11.59 0.37
C LEU A 62 8.92 10.67 -0.68
N ASP A 63 10.17 10.92 -1.04
CA ASP A 63 10.96 10.15 -2.01
C ASP A 63 11.68 8.94 -1.39
N LYS A 64 11.74 8.87 -0.06
CA LYS A 64 12.33 7.74 0.69
C LYS A 64 11.39 6.54 0.78
N SER A 65 10.14 6.66 0.28
CA SER A 65 9.16 5.57 0.22
C SER A 65 8.94 5.06 -1.20
N ARG A 66 8.97 3.72 -1.39
CA ARG A 66 8.74 3.08 -2.71
C ARG A 66 7.30 3.29 -3.20
N TYR A 67 6.34 3.26 -2.27
CA TYR A 67 4.92 3.49 -2.54
C TYR A 67 4.38 4.55 -1.58
N ARG A 68 3.53 5.46 -2.06
CA ARG A 68 3.00 6.59 -1.26
C ARG A 68 1.99 6.17 -0.20
N ASP A 69 1.35 5.02 -0.40
CA ASP A 69 0.32 4.44 0.45
C ASP A 69 0.86 3.38 1.42
N VAL A 70 2.10 2.93 1.23
CA VAL A 70 2.80 2.00 2.13
C VAL A 70 3.86 2.77 2.90
N ILE A 71 3.46 3.35 4.03
CA ILE A 71 4.30 4.22 4.87
C ILE A 71 4.29 3.77 6.33
N PRO A 72 5.37 4.03 7.11
CA PRO A 72 5.47 3.53 8.47
C PRO A 72 4.58 4.34 9.42
N GLY A 73 4.03 3.65 10.43
CA GLY A 73 3.35 4.31 11.54
C GLY A 73 4.33 4.92 12.55
N GLU A 74 4.07 6.13 13.03
CA GLU A 74 4.97 6.94 13.88
C GLU A 74 5.36 6.24 15.18
N SER A 75 4.40 5.62 15.87
CA SER A 75 4.65 4.98 17.16
C SER A 75 5.54 3.73 17.09
N THR A 76 5.66 3.13 15.90
CA THR A 76 6.41 1.89 15.69
C THR A 76 7.53 2.06 14.67
N ARG A 77 7.79 3.27 14.15
CA ARG A 77 8.80 3.44 13.10
C ARG A 77 10.20 3.24 13.65
N VAL A 78 11.09 2.72 12.81
CA VAL A 78 12.52 2.73 13.11
C VAL A 78 13.03 4.16 12.93
N LYS A 79 13.83 4.64 13.89
CA LYS A 79 14.46 5.97 13.84
C LYS A 79 15.96 5.77 13.67
N LEU A 80 16.52 6.35 12.61
CA LEU A 80 17.96 6.33 12.39
C LEU A 80 18.63 7.35 13.31
N GLU A 81 19.87 7.06 13.71
CA GLU A 81 20.72 8.08 14.33
C GLU A 81 21.16 9.07 13.26
N GLU A 82 21.13 10.36 13.58
CA GLU A 82 21.66 11.40 12.70
C GLU A 82 23.18 11.28 12.60
N ASP A 83 23.73 11.37 11.39
CA ASP A 83 25.18 11.45 11.18
C ASP A 83 25.57 12.74 10.45
N ILE A 84 26.87 12.92 10.20
CA ILE A 84 27.42 14.15 9.59
C ILE A 84 26.86 14.36 8.18
N ASP A 85 26.56 13.29 7.45
CA ASP A 85 26.17 13.29 6.04
C ASP A 85 24.65 13.23 5.85
N ASN A 86 23.91 12.70 6.83
CA ASN A 86 22.48 12.48 6.77
C ASN A 86 21.78 12.99 8.04
N LYS A 87 21.11 14.14 7.90
CA LYS A 87 20.35 14.80 8.98
C LYS A 87 18.92 14.29 9.13
N SER A 88 18.62 13.11 8.61
CA SER A 88 17.27 12.55 8.62
C SER A 88 17.22 11.27 9.44
N ASP A 89 16.34 11.24 10.44
CA ASP A 89 16.06 10.06 11.25
C ASP A 89 15.13 9.04 10.55
N PHE A 90 14.79 9.28 9.28
CA PHE A 90 13.69 8.60 8.61
C PHE A 90 14.15 7.44 7.73
N ILE A 91 13.51 6.29 7.96
CA ILE A 91 13.48 5.14 7.06
C ILE A 91 12.05 4.59 7.02
N ASN A 92 11.60 4.12 5.86
CA ASN A 92 10.34 3.39 5.74
C ASN A 92 10.50 1.97 6.34
N ALA A 93 10.39 1.91 7.67
CA ALA A 93 10.46 0.66 8.40
C ALA A 93 9.68 0.74 9.73
N ASN A 94 9.16 -0.39 10.18
CA ASN A 94 8.50 -0.52 11.48
C ASN A 94 9.07 -1.68 12.30
N TYR A 95 9.14 -1.49 13.61
CA TYR A 95 9.29 -2.57 14.56
C TYR A 95 7.99 -3.37 14.67
N VAL A 96 8.13 -4.69 14.74
CA VAL A 96 7.01 -5.63 14.87
C VAL A 96 7.31 -6.60 16.01
N SER A 97 6.33 -6.82 16.88
CA SER A 97 6.44 -7.76 17.98
C SER A 97 6.44 -9.20 17.50
N GLY A 98 7.24 -10.03 18.17
CA GLY A 98 7.30 -11.46 17.95
C GLY A 98 6.23 -12.24 18.73
N TYR A 99 6.42 -13.56 18.78
CA TYR A 99 5.60 -14.43 19.62
C TYR A 99 5.83 -14.09 21.11
N ASN A 100 4.84 -14.36 21.96
CA ASN A 100 4.91 -14.09 23.41
C ASN A 100 5.23 -12.62 23.80
N ASN A 101 4.73 -11.65 23.03
CA ASN A 101 4.92 -10.21 23.29
C ASN A 101 6.39 -9.78 23.33
N GLU A 102 7.26 -10.46 22.60
CA GLU A 102 8.62 -9.99 22.38
C GLU A 102 8.56 -8.68 21.59
N GLU A 103 8.74 -7.55 22.27
CA GLU A 103 8.70 -6.24 21.63
C GLU A 103 9.91 -6.03 20.70
N ASN A 104 9.67 -5.35 19.57
CA ASN A 104 10.71 -5.00 18.60
C ASN A 104 11.55 -6.18 18.07
N ALA A 105 10.97 -7.38 18.06
CA ALA A 105 11.65 -8.60 17.62
C ALA A 105 12.09 -8.56 16.15
N TYR A 106 11.32 -7.86 15.30
CA TYR A 106 11.57 -7.78 13.86
C TYR A 106 11.48 -6.34 13.35
N ILE A 107 12.13 -6.11 12.21
CA ILE A 107 11.98 -4.89 11.42
C ILE A 107 11.35 -5.27 10.08
N PHE A 108 10.21 -4.64 9.74
CA PHE A 108 9.60 -4.73 8.41
C PHE A 108 9.96 -3.48 7.62
N THR A 109 10.40 -3.65 6.37
CA THR A 109 10.83 -2.55 5.47
C THR A 109 10.50 -2.84 4.00
N GLN A 110 10.66 -1.84 3.12
CA GLN A 110 10.19 -1.79 1.72
C GLN A 110 11.18 -2.28 0.64
#